data_AF-A0A368CHK6-F1
#
_entry.id   AF-A0A368CHK6-F1
#
_cell.length_a   1.000
_cell.length_b   1.000
_cell.length_c   1.000
_cell.angle_alpha   90.00
_cell.angle_beta   90.00
_cell.angle_gamma   90.00
#
_symmetry.space_group_name_H-M   'P 1'
#
loop_
_entity.id
_entity.type
_entity.pdbx_description
1 polymer ?
#
loop_
_entity_poly.entity_id
_entity_poly.type
_entity_poly.pdbx_seq_one_letter_code
_entity_poly.pdbx_strand_id
1 'polypeptide(L)'
;MRISRLPLFFLTLLPILLAGCNALTPSRDGEPTAGSGWQVCDAERPKVCTMIYDPVCARRSTGEVADYASACNACADVTVTAWHPETCEE
;
A
#
# COMPACT_ATOMS: atom_id res chain seq x y z
N MET A 1 10.83 -11.82 60.22
CA MET A 1 10.24 -11.30 58.97
C MET A 1 11.30 -11.26 57.88
N ARG A 2 11.40 -12.29 57.04
CA ARG A 2 12.17 -12.25 55.78
C ARG A 2 11.19 -11.93 54.67
N ILE A 3 11.08 -10.66 54.31
CA ILE A 3 10.35 -10.23 53.11
C ILE A 3 11.12 -10.79 51.92
N SER A 4 10.60 -11.89 51.37
CA SER A 4 11.10 -12.51 50.15
C SER A 4 10.89 -11.52 49.02
N ARG A 5 11.98 -10.95 48.48
CA ARG A 5 11.95 -10.05 47.31
C ARG A 5 11.81 -10.79 45.98
N LEU A 6 11.67 -12.13 46.07
CA LEU A 6 11.56 -13.04 44.95
C LEU A 6 10.27 -12.91 44.10
N PRO A 7 9.07 -12.58 44.64
CA PRO A 7 7.87 -12.49 43.82
C PRO A 7 7.76 -11.15 43.08
N LEU A 8 8.45 -10.10 43.57
CA LEU A 8 8.43 -8.78 42.93
C LEU A 8 9.26 -8.76 41.64
N PHE A 9 10.38 -9.49 41.63
CA PHE A 9 11.27 -9.59 40.47
C PHE A 9 10.64 -10.42 39.32
N PHE A 10 9.86 -11.44 39.67
CA PHE A 10 9.15 -12.26 38.69
C PHE A 10 7.96 -11.52 38.05
N LEU A 11 7.30 -10.63 38.81
CA LEU A 11 6.16 -9.84 38.32
C LEU A 11 6.57 -8.76 37.30
N THR A 12 7.81 -8.26 37.39
CA THR A 12 8.33 -7.25 36.46
C THR A 12 8.94 -7.83 35.19
N LEU A 13 9.38 -9.10 35.21
CA LEU A 13 10.05 -9.73 34.06
C LEU A 13 9.04 -10.25 33.01
N LEU A 14 7.86 -10.68 33.45
CA LEU A 14 6.82 -11.27 32.59
C LEU A 14 6.30 -10.35 31.47
N PRO A 15 6.04 -9.03 31.67
CA PRO A 15 5.55 -8.17 30.59
C PRO A 15 6.61 -7.85 29.52
N ILE A 16 7.90 -7.99 29.82
CA ILE A 16 9.00 -7.71 28.88
C ILE A 16 9.10 -8.81 27.81
N LEU A 17 8.76 -10.05 28.16
CA LEU A 17 8.79 -11.20 27.25
C LEU A 17 7.64 -11.20 26.23
N LEU A 18 6.57 -10.41 26.43
CA LEU A 18 5.43 -10.33 25.50
C LEU A 18 5.51 -9.17 24.50
N ALA A 19 6.58 -8.35 24.52
CA ALA A 19 6.81 -7.31 23.52
C ALA A 19 7.40 -7.92 22.24
N GLY A 20 6.60 -8.69 21.51
CA GLY A 20 7.03 -9.37 20.28
C GLY A 20 5.90 -9.60 19.30
N CYS A 21 5.31 -8.53 18.78
CA CYS A 21 4.49 -8.61 17.56
C CYS A 21 5.21 -7.91 16.41
N ASN A 22 5.71 -8.71 15.47
CA ASN A 22 6.20 -8.29 14.16
C ASN A 22 5.07 -7.61 13.39
N ALA A 23 5.26 -6.35 12.99
CA ALA A 23 4.53 -5.74 11.89
C ALA A 23 5.53 -5.47 10.75
N LEU A 24 6.00 -6.53 10.10
CA LEU A 24 6.45 -6.45 8.70
C LEU A 24 5.19 -6.51 7.85
N THR A 25 4.38 -5.45 7.91
CA THR A 25 3.43 -5.18 6.84
C THR A 25 4.24 -4.56 5.70
N PRO A 26 4.28 -5.15 4.50
CA PRO A 26 4.66 -4.38 3.34
C PRO A 26 3.60 -3.30 3.21
N SER A 27 3.95 -2.09 3.64
CA SER A 27 3.19 -0.88 3.37
C SER A 27 2.99 -0.77 1.86
N ARG A 28 1.82 -1.22 1.39
CA ARG A 28 1.21 -0.70 0.17
C ARG A 28 0.72 0.71 0.49
N ASP A 29 1.65 1.59 0.81
CA ASP A 29 1.34 3.01 0.98
C ASP A 29 1.64 3.66 -0.37
N GLY A 30 0.77 3.37 -1.34
CA GLY A 30 0.44 4.35 -2.36
C GLY A 30 -0.32 5.45 -1.64
N GLU A 31 0.42 6.30 -0.90
CA GLU A 31 -0.13 7.45 -0.21
C GLU A 31 -0.92 8.25 -1.25
N PRO A 32 -2.27 8.33 -1.12
CA PRO A 32 -3.06 9.13 -2.03
C PRO A 32 -2.54 10.54 -1.87
N THR A 33 -2.05 11.15 -2.95
CA THR A 33 -1.75 12.58 -2.93
C THR A 33 -3.07 13.28 -2.67
N ALA A 34 -3.31 13.63 -1.40
CA ALA A 34 -4.57 14.10 -0.87
C ALA A 34 -4.96 15.39 -1.61
N GLY A 35 -5.83 15.26 -2.61
CA GLY A 35 -6.39 16.41 -3.30
C GLY A 35 -6.79 16.19 -4.76
N SER A 36 -6.30 15.16 -5.44
CA SER A 36 -6.55 15.03 -6.90
C SER A 36 -7.32 13.79 -7.34
N GLY A 37 -7.55 12.81 -6.45
CA GLY A 37 -8.15 11.52 -6.83
C GLY A 37 -7.23 10.62 -7.66
N TRP A 38 -6.04 11.10 -8.03
CA TRP A 38 -5.05 10.33 -8.78
C TRP A 38 -4.20 9.47 -7.84
N GLN A 39 -4.02 8.22 -8.24
CA GLN A 39 -3.20 7.23 -7.58
C GLN A 39 -1.93 7.00 -8.40
N VAL A 40 -0.77 7.20 -7.79
CA VAL A 40 0.53 7.02 -8.44
C VAL A 40 0.82 5.53 -8.62
N CYS A 41 1.38 5.15 -9.77
CA CYS A 41 1.83 3.78 -9.97
C CYS A 41 3.11 3.51 -9.17
N ASP A 42 3.17 2.38 -8.48
CA ASP A 42 4.38 1.94 -7.79
C ASP A 42 5.57 1.80 -8.76
N ALA A 43 6.78 1.96 -8.23
CA ALA A 43 8.01 1.79 -9.01
C ALA A 43 8.16 0.36 -9.56
N GLU A 44 7.76 -0.65 -8.77
CA GLU A 44 7.69 -2.04 -9.22
C GLU A 44 6.42 -2.25 -10.04
N ARG A 45 6.58 -2.64 -11.32
CA ARG A 45 5.46 -2.72 -12.26
C ARG A 45 4.89 -4.14 -12.31
N PRO A 46 3.56 -4.32 -12.19
CA PRO A 46 2.95 -5.64 -12.32
C PRO A 46 3.26 -6.22 -13.70
N LYS A 47 3.67 -7.49 -13.73
CA LYS A 47 3.97 -8.21 -14.99
C LYS A 47 2.79 -9.03 -15.50
N VAL A 48 1.84 -9.33 -14.62
CA VAL A 48 0.65 -10.11 -14.92
C VAL A 48 -0.53 -9.43 -14.24
N CYS A 49 -1.60 -9.22 -15.02
CA CYS A 49 -2.87 -8.74 -14.52
C CYS A 49 -3.93 -9.81 -14.71
N THR A 50 -4.87 -9.89 -13.79
CA THR A 50 -6.08 -10.71 -13.93
C THR A 50 -6.98 -10.15 -15.03
N MET A 51 -7.90 -10.96 -15.55
CA MET A 51 -8.91 -10.51 -16.54
C MET A 51 -10.07 -9.78 -15.86
N ILE A 52 -9.76 -8.74 -15.09
CA ILE A 52 -10.77 -7.84 -14.49
C ILE A 52 -10.99 -6.68 -15.46
N TYR A 53 -12.24 -6.28 -15.62
CA TYR A 53 -12.63 -5.08 -16.35
C TYR A 53 -13.30 -4.11 -15.39
N ASP A 54 -12.54 -3.11 -14.97
CA ASP A 54 -12.91 -2.04 -14.02
C ASP A 54 -12.14 -0.78 -14.45
N PRO A 55 -12.62 -0.08 -15.49
CA PRO A 55 -11.81 0.83 -16.28
C PRO A 55 -11.39 2.08 -15.50
N VAL A 56 -10.20 2.58 -15.81
CA VAL A 56 -9.58 3.74 -15.14
C VAL A 56 -8.97 4.69 -16.15
N CYS A 57 -8.92 5.98 -15.83
CA CYS A 57 -8.17 6.97 -16.61
C CYS A 57 -6.71 6.99 -16.17
N ALA A 58 -5.77 6.70 -17.08
CA ALA A 58 -4.34 6.69 -16.77
C ALA A 58 -3.62 7.87 -17.42
N ARG A 59 -2.67 8.48 -16.70
CA ARG A 59 -1.83 9.57 -17.19
C ARG A 59 -0.41 9.09 -17.45
N ARG A 60 0.05 9.23 -18.69
CA ARG A 60 1.41 8.91 -19.12
C ARG A 60 2.40 10.00 -18.70
N SER A 61 3.69 9.65 -18.70
CA SER A 61 4.79 10.59 -18.44
C SER A 61 4.86 11.75 -19.44
N THR A 62 4.27 11.59 -20.62
CA THR A 62 4.09 12.63 -21.64
C THR A 62 2.98 13.62 -21.32
N GLY A 63 2.12 13.32 -20.33
CA GLY A 63 0.92 14.08 -19.98
C GLY A 63 -0.35 13.63 -20.71
N GLU A 64 -0.26 12.74 -21.69
CA GLU A 64 -1.42 12.14 -22.36
C GLU A 64 -2.24 11.29 -21.36
N VAL A 65 -3.57 11.32 -21.51
CA VAL A 65 -4.50 10.49 -20.74
C VAL A 65 -5.21 9.49 -21.66
N ALA A 66 -5.45 8.28 -21.16
CA ALA A 66 -6.20 7.25 -21.88
C ALA A 66 -6.85 6.28 -20.90
N ASP A 67 -7.96 5.66 -21.33
CA ASP A 67 -8.60 4.60 -20.57
C ASP A 67 -7.81 3.29 -20.63
N TYR A 68 -7.75 2.61 -19.49
CA TYR A 68 -7.19 1.26 -19.37
C TYR A 68 -8.23 0.33 -18.73
N ALA A 69 -8.17 -0.95 -19.09
CA ALA A 69 -9.14 -1.95 -18.64
C ALA A 69 -9.21 -2.16 -17.11
N SER A 70 -8.13 -1.85 -16.40
CA SER A 70 -8.07 -1.85 -14.93
C SER A 70 -6.87 -1.05 -14.43
N ALA A 71 -6.86 -0.70 -13.14
CA ALA A 71 -5.69 -0.11 -12.48
C ALA A 71 -4.40 -0.94 -12.64
N CYS A 72 -4.51 -2.28 -12.63
CA CYS A 72 -3.37 -3.15 -12.89
C CYS A 72 -2.85 -2.96 -14.31
N ASN A 73 -3.75 -2.97 -15.31
CA ASN A 73 -3.37 -2.79 -16.71
C ASN A 73 -2.77 -1.41 -16.97
N ALA A 74 -3.26 -0.36 -16.28
CA ALA A 74 -2.67 0.97 -16.32
C ALA A 74 -1.23 0.95 -15.79
N CYS A 75 -0.99 0.45 -14.57
CA CYS A 75 0.35 0.46 -14.00
C CYS A 75 1.31 -0.59 -14.60
N ALA A 76 0.82 -1.58 -15.34
CA ALA A 76 1.66 -2.47 -16.13
C ALA A 76 2.34 -1.76 -17.31
N ASP A 77 1.73 -0.69 -17.84
CA ASP A 77 2.35 0.17 -18.83
C ASP A 77 3.39 1.07 -18.15
N VAL A 78 4.66 0.86 -18.50
CA VAL A 78 5.80 1.59 -17.94
C VAL A 78 5.76 3.09 -18.21
N THR A 79 4.98 3.53 -19.20
CA THR A 79 4.82 4.94 -19.54
C THR A 79 3.79 5.64 -18.66
N VAL A 80 2.88 4.90 -18.01
CA VAL A 80 1.88 5.43 -17.08
C VAL A 80 2.54 5.82 -15.76
N THR A 81 2.21 7.01 -15.26
CA THR A 81 2.73 7.56 -13.99
C THR A 81 1.69 7.54 -12.88
N ALA A 82 0.40 7.70 -13.22
CA ALA A 82 -0.70 7.69 -12.28
C ALA A 82 -2.01 7.28 -12.98
N TRP A 83 -3.01 6.87 -12.22
CA TRP A 83 -4.36 6.57 -12.69
C TRP A 83 -5.43 7.17 -11.78
N HIS A 84 -6.62 7.41 -12.31
CA HIS A 84 -7.81 7.89 -11.60
C HIS A 84 -8.89 6.79 -11.69
N PRO A 85 -9.68 6.56 -10.63
CA PRO A 85 -10.67 5.48 -10.60
C PRO A 85 -11.81 5.61 -11.62
N GLU A 86 -12.07 6.81 -12.14
CA GLU A 86 -13.04 7.06 -13.22
C GLU A 86 -12.34 7.08 -14.59
N THR A 87 -13.10 6.88 -15.67
CA THR A 87 -12.61 6.97 -17.06
C THR A 87 -12.29 8.41 -17.47
N CYS A 88 -11.54 8.58 -18.57
CA CYS A 88 -11.06 9.90 -18.99
C CYS A 88 -12.17 10.79 -19.61
N GLU A 89 -13.29 10.20 -19.99
CA GLU A 89 -14.46 10.88 -20.55
C GLU A 89 -15.65 10.82 -19.57
N GLU A 90 -15.50 11.48 -18.40
CA GLU A 90 -16.59 11.91 -17.52
C GLU A 90 -16.37 13.36 -17.06
#